data_AF-A0A2J7VBB8-F1
#
_entry.id   AF-A0A2J7VBB8-F1
#
_cell.length_a   1.000
_cell.length_b   1.000
_cell.length_c   1.000
_cell.angle_alpha   90.00
_cell.angle_beta   90.00
_cell.angle_gamma   90.00
#
_symmetry.space_group_name_H-M   'P 1'
#
loop_
_entity.id
_entity.type
_entity.pdbx_description
1 polymer ?
#
loop_
_entity_poly.entity_id
_entity_poly.type
_entity_poly.pdbx_seq_one_letter_code
_entity_poly.pdbx_strand_id
1 'polypeptide(L)'
;MNTTSKIIAAAAFSLFAAAGAQAEAYHGVHAPVSANSRADVRAQAVVAARSENPYAEGISSRVAPVLTASTDRGSVRSEAVAAAHSANPYAEGYGQGVSRVMGGIDRATVRAQAHATARGAQLPL
;
A
#
# COMPACT_ATOMS: atom_id res chain seq x y z
N MET A 1 26.63 12.28 -84.67
CA MET A 1 27.00 12.98 -83.41
C MET A 1 28.44 12.61 -83.06
N ASN A 2 29.35 13.59 -83.00
CA ASN A 2 30.79 13.34 -82.78
C ASN A 2 31.11 13.10 -81.28
N THR A 3 32.29 12.54 -80.99
CA THR A 3 32.74 12.23 -79.62
C THR A 3 32.77 13.48 -78.73
N THR A 4 33.17 14.63 -79.28
CA THR A 4 33.22 15.92 -78.59
C THR A 4 31.85 16.37 -78.09
N SER A 5 30.80 16.31 -78.92
CA SER A 5 29.44 16.68 -78.50
C SER A 5 28.91 15.78 -77.38
N LYS A 6 29.27 14.49 -77.36
CA LYS A 6 28.89 13.58 -76.27
C LYS A 6 29.56 13.96 -74.95
N ILE A 7 30.85 14.32 -74.99
CA ILE A 7 31.60 14.76 -73.81
C ILE A 7 31.02 16.06 -73.25
N ILE A 8 30.73 17.04 -74.12
CA ILE A 8 30.13 18.32 -73.71
C ILE A 8 28.75 18.11 -73.12
N ALA A 9 27.90 17.27 -73.72
CA ALA A 9 26.58 16.97 -73.20
C ALA A 9 26.65 16.25 -71.83
N ALA A 10 27.56 15.30 -71.67
CA ALA A 10 27.78 14.63 -70.40
C ALA A 10 28.29 15.59 -69.32
N ALA A 11 29.21 16.49 -69.66
CA ALA A 11 29.73 17.52 -68.76
C ALA A 11 28.63 18.52 -68.33
N ALA A 12 27.82 18.98 -69.28
CA ALA A 12 26.70 19.89 -68.99
C ALA A 12 25.65 19.21 -68.10
N PHE A 13 25.32 17.94 -68.38
CA PHE A 13 24.37 17.17 -67.59
C PHE A 13 24.89 16.90 -66.17
N SER A 14 26.17 16.56 -66.01
CA SER A 14 26.78 16.34 -64.70
C SER A 14 26.88 17.63 -63.89
N LEU A 15 27.18 18.76 -64.51
CA LEU A 15 27.19 20.07 -63.83
C LEU A 15 25.77 20.49 -63.40
N PHE A 16 24.77 20.26 -64.24
CA PHE A 16 23.37 20.53 -63.90
C PHE A 16 22.86 19.62 -62.77
N ALA A 17 23.21 18.34 -62.81
CA ALA A 17 22.88 17.39 -61.74
C ALA A 17 23.52 17.79 -60.40
N ALA A 18 24.76 18.28 -60.41
CA ALA A 18 25.44 18.77 -59.21
C ALA A 18 24.77 20.04 -58.63
N ALA A 19 24.22 20.91 -59.46
CA ALA A 19 23.52 22.11 -59.02
C ALA A 19 22.13 21.82 -58.39
N GLY A 20 21.49 20.71 -58.77
CA GLY A 20 20.17 20.29 -58.28
C GLY A 20 20.19 19.54 -56.94
N ALA A 21 21.35 19.11 -56.46
CA ALA A 21 21.50 18.47 -55.15
C ALA A 21 21.46 19.51 -54.03
N GLN A 22 20.30 20.15 -53.84
CA GLN A 22 20.04 21.05 -52.73
C GLN A 22 19.47 20.21 -51.58
N ALA A 23 20.29 19.93 -50.56
CA ALA A 23 19.78 19.38 -49.31
C ALA A 23 19.02 20.48 -48.58
N GLU A 24 17.82 20.18 -48.08
CA GLU A 24 17.13 21.10 -47.18
C GLU A 24 18.04 21.40 -45.99
N ALA A 25 18.34 22.68 -45.76
CA ALA A 25 19.12 23.08 -44.60
C ALA A 25 18.29 22.79 -43.36
N TYR A 26 18.68 21.79 -42.58
CA TYR A 26 18.06 21.54 -41.30
C TYR A 26 18.36 22.71 -40.36
N HIS A 27 17.35 23.54 -40.10
CA HIS A 27 17.47 24.74 -39.27
C HIS A 27 17.49 24.45 -37.75
N GLY A 28 17.56 23.18 -37.35
CA GLY A 28 17.46 22.79 -35.94
C GLY A 28 16.02 22.77 -35.42
N VAL A 29 15.88 22.39 -34.16
CA VAL A 29 14.61 22.50 -33.44
C VAL A 29 14.39 23.96 -33.08
N HIS A 30 13.23 24.50 -33.43
CA HIS A 30 12.85 25.86 -33.05
C HIS A 30 12.87 25.99 -31.52
N ALA A 31 13.61 26.97 -30.99
CA ALA A 31 13.64 27.19 -29.55
C ALA A 31 12.21 27.44 -29.02
N PRO A 32 11.82 26.84 -27.89
CA PRO A 32 10.52 27.10 -27.30
C PRO A 32 10.44 28.58 -26.92
N VAL A 33 9.60 29.33 -27.62
CA VAL A 33 9.28 30.71 -27.26
C VAL A 33 8.24 30.64 -26.15
N SER A 34 8.61 31.07 -24.94
CA SER A 34 7.63 31.22 -23.86
C SER A 34 6.85 32.50 -24.10
N ALA A 35 5.52 32.45 -23.97
CA ALA A 35 4.66 33.62 -24.08
C ALA A 35 4.96 34.67 -22.98
N ASN A 36 5.48 34.24 -21.83
CA ASN A 36 5.73 35.10 -20.66
C ASN A 36 7.21 35.12 -20.30
N SER A 37 7.69 36.24 -19.75
CA SER A 37 9.05 36.31 -19.23
C SER A 37 9.20 35.50 -17.94
N ARG A 38 10.44 35.08 -17.62
CA ARG A 38 10.73 34.40 -16.34
C ARG A 38 10.45 35.29 -15.13
N ALA A 39 10.49 36.61 -15.28
CA ALA A 39 10.15 37.54 -14.20
C ALA A 39 8.64 37.52 -13.93
N ASP A 40 7.83 37.54 -14.98
CA ASP A 40 6.36 37.52 -14.88
C ASP A 40 5.86 36.22 -14.25
N VAL A 41 6.42 35.07 -14.67
CA VAL A 41 6.07 33.76 -14.09
C VAL A 41 6.44 33.71 -12.60
N ARG A 42 7.59 34.28 -12.21
CA ARG A 42 7.98 34.35 -10.79
C ARG A 42 7.03 35.22 -9.98
N ALA A 43 6.65 36.39 -10.51
CA ALA A 43 5.69 37.28 -9.86
C ALA A 43 4.33 36.56 -9.67
N GLN A 44 3.83 35.91 -10.71
CA GLN A 44 2.58 35.14 -10.66
C GLN A 44 2.65 33.97 -9.67
N ALA A 45 3.78 33.25 -9.63
CA ALA A 45 3.97 32.13 -8.70
C ALA A 45 3.96 32.58 -7.24
N VAL A 46 4.57 33.74 -6.92
CA VAL A 46 4.55 34.29 -5.56
C VAL A 46 3.13 34.68 -5.15
N VAL A 47 2.34 35.26 -6.06
CA VAL A 47 0.93 35.57 -5.81
C VAL A 47 0.15 34.28 -5.57
N ALA A 48 0.24 33.31 -6.48
CA ALA A 48 -0.48 32.04 -6.37
C ALA A 48 -0.15 31.27 -5.07
N ALA A 49 1.12 31.27 -4.64
CA ALA A 49 1.55 30.62 -3.40
C ALA A 49 1.00 31.30 -2.12
N ARG A 50 0.61 32.57 -2.21
CA ARG A 50 0.04 33.34 -1.10
C ARG A 50 -1.48 33.46 -1.17
N SER A 51 -2.08 33.12 -2.31
CA SER A 51 -3.52 33.09 -2.49
C SER A 51 -4.16 32.00 -1.65
N GLU A 52 -5.44 32.19 -1.33
CA GLU A 52 -6.25 31.17 -0.70
C GLU A 52 -6.28 29.89 -1.55
N ASN A 53 -6.22 28.73 -0.90
CA ASN A 53 -6.28 27.45 -1.59
C ASN A 53 -7.72 27.17 -2.02
N PRO A 54 -8.05 27.19 -3.33
CA PRO A 54 -9.42 26.99 -3.81
C PRO A 54 -9.96 25.57 -3.55
N TYR A 55 -9.10 24.64 -3.10
CA TYR A 55 -9.46 23.27 -2.75
C TYR A 55 -9.38 22.99 -1.24
N ALA A 56 -9.22 24.01 -0.40
CA ALA A 56 -9.10 23.83 1.05
C ALA A 56 -10.29 23.09 1.67
N GLU A 57 -11.51 23.32 1.16
CA GLU A 57 -12.72 22.68 1.68
C GLU A 57 -12.84 21.18 1.33
N GLY A 58 -12.05 20.66 0.37
CA GLY A 58 -12.06 19.25 0.00
C GLY A 58 -11.37 18.31 1.01
N ILE A 59 -10.58 18.85 1.94
CA ILE A 59 -9.79 18.07 2.90
C ILE A 59 -10.62 17.58 4.10
N SER A 60 -11.85 18.07 4.31
CA SER A 60 -12.74 17.49 5.33
C SER A 60 -13.37 16.15 4.92
N SER A 61 -13.30 15.78 3.63
CA SER A 61 -13.87 14.52 3.12
C SER A 61 -13.08 13.25 3.51
N ARG A 62 -11.86 13.38 4.07
CA ARG A 62 -10.98 12.23 4.41
C ARG A 62 -10.63 12.11 5.89
N VAL A 63 -11.04 13.06 6.74
CA VAL A 63 -10.95 12.87 8.19
C VAL A 63 -12.14 12.01 8.58
N ALA A 64 -11.88 10.76 8.96
CA ALA A 64 -12.91 9.92 9.56
C ALA A 64 -13.59 10.73 10.67
N PRO A 65 -14.94 10.83 10.69
CA PRO A 65 -15.63 11.62 11.69
C PRO A 65 -15.14 11.22 13.07
N VAL A 66 -14.91 12.22 13.94
CA VAL A 66 -14.59 11.98 15.35
C VAL A 66 -15.59 10.96 15.87
N LEU A 67 -15.10 9.83 16.37
CA LEU A 67 -15.95 8.78 16.95
C LEU A 67 -16.56 9.33 18.24
N THR A 68 -17.71 10.01 18.11
CA THR A 68 -18.44 10.64 19.21
C THR A 68 -19.15 9.63 20.11
N ALA A 69 -19.29 8.38 19.65
CA ALA A 69 -19.86 7.27 20.40
C ALA A 69 -18.78 6.21 20.66
N SER A 70 -17.93 6.44 21.67
CA SER A 70 -17.08 5.39 22.23
C SER A 70 -17.53 5.13 23.66
N THR A 71 -18.07 3.93 23.92
CA THR A 71 -18.34 3.47 25.29
C THR A 71 -17.03 3.42 26.07
N ASP A 72 -17.04 3.87 27.32
CA ASP A 72 -15.88 3.82 28.20
C ASP A 72 -15.32 2.39 28.32
N ARG A 73 -13.99 2.26 28.32
CA ARG A 73 -13.31 0.96 28.39
C ARG A 73 -13.68 0.18 29.66
N GLY A 74 -13.92 0.87 30.77
CA GLY A 74 -14.39 0.29 32.02
C GLY A 74 -15.77 -0.36 31.86
N SER A 75 -16.69 0.33 31.20
CA SER A 75 -18.04 -0.20 30.89
C SER A 75 -17.98 -1.45 30.01
N VAL A 76 -17.16 -1.43 28.95
CA VAL A 76 -16.97 -2.61 28.09
C VAL A 76 -16.41 -3.79 28.89
N ARG A 77 -15.44 -3.54 29.78
CA ARG A 77 -14.86 -4.58 30.62
C ARG A 77 -15.88 -5.16 31.60
N SER A 78 -16.68 -4.33 32.26
CA SER A 78 -17.71 -4.81 33.19
C SER A 78 -18.77 -5.66 32.49
N GLU A 79 -19.21 -5.25 31.29
CA GLU A 79 -20.18 -5.99 30.50
C GLU A 79 -19.62 -7.35 30.04
N ALA A 80 -18.37 -7.37 29.58
CA ALA A 80 -17.71 -8.62 29.19
C ALA A 80 -17.56 -9.59 30.37
N VAL A 81 -17.23 -9.11 31.58
CA VAL A 81 -17.19 -9.95 32.78
C VAL A 81 -18.57 -10.48 33.13
N ALA A 82 -19.61 -9.64 33.08
CA ALA A 82 -20.98 -10.06 33.35
C ALA A 82 -21.46 -11.14 32.35
N ALA A 83 -21.18 -10.95 31.07
CA ALA A 83 -21.49 -11.93 30.02
C ALA A 83 -20.75 -13.26 30.23
N ALA A 84 -19.46 -13.23 30.59
CA ALA A 84 -18.68 -14.43 30.85
C ALA A 84 -19.18 -15.26 32.05
N HIS A 85 -19.79 -14.60 33.04
CA HIS A 85 -20.39 -15.25 34.22
C HIS A 85 -21.89 -15.52 34.07
N SER A 86 -22.50 -15.11 32.96
CA SER A 86 -23.91 -15.35 32.70
C SER A 86 -24.18 -16.85 32.47
N ALA A 87 -25.43 -17.24 32.70
CA ALA A 87 -25.86 -18.61 32.40
C ALA A 87 -25.62 -18.89 30.91
N ASN A 88 -24.94 -19.99 30.60
CA ASN A 88 -24.70 -20.40 29.22
C ASN A 88 -26.06 -20.67 28.54
N PRO A 89 -26.46 -19.89 27.52
CA PRO A 89 -27.75 -20.06 26.85
C PRO A 89 -27.84 -21.39 26.07
N TYR A 90 -26.72 -22.10 25.90
CA TYR A 90 -26.63 -23.42 25.29
C TYR A 90 -26.37 -24.55 26.31
N ALA A 91 -26.48 -24.28 27.63
CA ALA A 91 -26.21 -25.25 28.69
C ALA A 91 -27.09 -26.50 28.60
N GLU A 92 -28.30 -26.40 28.05
CA GLU A 92 -29.22 -27.54 27.92
C GLU A 92 -28.74 -28.62 26.92
N GLY A 93 -27.70 -28.35 26.13
CA GLY A 93 -27.10 -29.33 25.22
C GLY A 93 -25.69 -29.81 25.60
N TYR A 94 -24.97 -29.09 26.47
CA TYR A 94 -23.56 -29.37 26.76
C TYR A 94 -23.43 -30.45 27.84
N GLY A 95 -23.57 -31.72 27.44
CA GLY A 95 -23.34 -32.88 28.32
C GLY A 95 -24.28 -34.06 28.15
N GLN A 96 -25.31 -33.96 27.29
CA GLN A 96 -26.13 -35.11 26.92
C GLN A 96 -25.25 -36.15 26.20
N GLY A 97 -24.98 -37.27 26.86
CA GLY A 97 -24.16 -38.38 26.36
C GLY A 97 -22.78 -38.55 27.02
N VAL A 98 -22.32 -37.60 27.85
CA VAL A 98 -21.09 -37.81 28.63
C VAL A 98 -21.45 -38.55 29.91
N SER A 99 -21.29 -39.87 29.91
CA SER A 99 -21.27 -40.65 31.15
C SER A 99 -20.14 -40.11 32.03
N ARG A 100 -20.51 -39.37 33.08
CA ARG A 100 -19.55 -38.88 34.06
C ARG A 100 -19.07 -40.11 34.83
N VAL A 101 -17.84 -40.56 34.56
CA VAL A 101 -17.21 -41.65 35.32
C VAL A 101 -17.07 -41.18 36.77
N MET A 102 -18.02 -41.59 37.61
CA MET A 102 -17.99 -41.40 39.07
C MET A 102 -17.08 -42.47 39.70
N GLY A 103 -15.90 -42.67 39.14
CA GLY A 103 -14.83 -43.45 39.75
C GLY A 103 -14.07 -42.52 40.69
N GLY A 104 -14.43 -42.52 41.97
CA GLY A 104 -13.80 -41.70 43.00
C GLY A 104 -12.38 -42.16 43.28
N ILE A 105 -11.44 -41.84 42.40
CA ILE A 105 -10.03 -41.92 42.76
C ILE A 105 -9.72 -40.68 43.58
N ASP A 106 -9.41 -40.88 44.86
CA ASP A 106 -8.97 -39.80 45.73
C ASP A 106 -7.71 -39.14 45.14
N ARG A 107 -7.82 -37.87 44.76
CA ARG A 107 -6.71 -37.13 44.17
C ARG A 107 -5.53 -36.99 45.15
N ALA A 108 -5.80 -37.07 46.45
CA ALA A 108 -4.75 -37.05 47.47
C ALA A 108 -3.89 -38.32 47.41
N THR A 109 -4.49 -39.50 47.22
CA THR A 109 -3.74 -40.76 47.08
C THR A 109 -2.91 -40.78 45.81
N VAL A 110 -3.45 -40.28 44.69
CA VAL A 110 -2.71 -40.15 43.42
C VAL A 110 -1.49 -39.25 43.58
N ARG A 111 -1.65 -38.10 44.24
CA ARG A 111 -0.53 -37.19 44.51
C ARG A 111 0.50 -37.82 45.44
N ALA A 112 0.07 -38.49 46.51
CA ALA A 112 0.97 -39.18 47.42
C ALA A 112 1.79 -40.27 46.70
N GLN A 113 1.13 -41.06 45.85
CA GLN A 113 1.77 -42.14 45.09
C GLN A 113 2.77 -41.58 44.05
N ALA A 114 2.42 -40.50 43.36
CA ALA A 114 3.33 -39.82 42.43
C ALA A 114 4.57 -39.24 43.13
N HIS A 115 4.42 -38.71 44.35
CA HIS A 115 5.57 -38.24 45.13
C HIS A 115 6.43 -39.39 45.65
N ALA A 116 5.83 -40.53 46.03
CA ALA A 116 6.57 -41.71 46.47
C ALA A 116 7.39 -42.35 45.34
N THR A 117 6.82 -42.47 44.13
CA THR A 117 7.57 -42.95 42.95
C THR A 117 8.67 -41.97 42.53
N ALA A 118 8.41 -40.67 42.58
CA ALA A 118 9.42 -39.65 42.28
C ALA A 118 10.59 -39.63 43.29
N ARG A 119 10.36 -40.02 44.54
CA ARG A 119 11.40 -40.12 45.57
C ARG A 119 12.12 -41.47 45.63
N GLY A 120 11.82 -42.36 44.69
CA GLY A 120 12.49 -43.65 44.55
C GLY A 120 11.91 -44.69 45.51
N ALA A 121 11.24 -45.69 44.94
CA ALA A 121 11.23 -47.01 45.53
C ALA A 121 12.68 -47.52 45.56
N GLN A 122 13.42 -47.12 46.58
CA GLN A 122 14.63 -47.80 46.99
C GLN A 122 14.16 -49.10 47.64
N LEU A 123 13.98 -50.12 46.80
CA LEU A 123 13.75 -51.50 47.23
C LEU A 123 14.91 -51.89 48.16
N PRO A 124 14.66 -52.38 49.39
CA PRO A 124 15.71 -53.02 50.17
C PRO A 124 16.15 -54.29 49.43
N LEU A 125 17.47 -54.48 49.30
CA LEU A 125 18.06 -55.81 49.08
C LEU A 125 17.88 -56.63 50.34
#